data_AF-A0A0N5AMG9-F1
#
_entry.id   AF-A0A0N5AMG9-F1
#
_cell.length_a   1.000
_cell.length_b   1.000
_cell.length_c   1.000
_cell.angle_alpha   90.00
_cell.angle_beta   90.00
_cell.angle_gamma   90.00
#
_symmetry.space_group_name_H-M   'P 1'
#
loop_
_entity.id
_entity.type
_entity.pdbx_description
1 polymer ?
#
loop_
_entity_poly.entity_id
_entity_poly.type
_entity_poly.pdbx_seq_one_letter_code
_entity_poly.pdbx_strand_id
1 'polypeptide(L)'
;IYIYIYIYLPKYISTFIFKIDGRTYDNVNHFYQLAKTEALCGVTSLLMIEGSESGISQKSKDYNTLARNILRINKVDRNVAEEWRRTAGLKVMQQALLAKVEQCQELRKALLESDDKLLVHCFGGDDFYASGCNHKYIQDWARSMKANKVQLKIPMEFPLTSEMVLSIPKFGLGRNVLGVIYMQLREMYKLRDSSSSDGFVIGGGSVQVISFLLCFFRELMIYKEFLS
;
A
#
# COMPACT_ATOMS: atom_id res chain seq x y z
N ILE A 1 -9.82 -27.73 5.24
CA ILE A 1 -8.51 -27.06 5.47
C ILE A 1 -8.81 -25.65 5.98
N TYR A 2 -8.74 -25.51 7.31
CA TYR A 2 -8.97 -24.26 8.04
C TYR A 2 -7.73 -23.41 7.94
N ILE A 3 -7.84 -22.19 7.42
CA ILE A 3 -6.69 -21.29 7.42
C ILE A 3 -7.16 -19.87 7.71
N TYR A 4 -6.95 -19.49 8.96
CA TYR A 4 -7.01 -18.13 9.45
C TYR A 4 -5.61 -17.76 9.86
N ILE A 5 -4.92 -16.96 9.04
CA ILE A 5 -3.67 -16.32 9.47
C ILE A 5 -3.85 -14.84 9.23
N TYR A 6 -3.42 -14.09 10.23
CA TYR A 6 -3.90 -12.76 10.48
C TYR A 6 -2.71 -11.84 10.75
N ILE A 7 -2.41 -10.92 9.84
CA ILE A 7 -1.29 -9.98 10.01
C ILE A 7 -1.89 -8.62 10.34
N TYR A 8 -1.76 -8.20 11.59
CA TYR A 8 -2.03 -6.84 12.02
C TYR A 8 -0.73 -6.06 11.85
N LEU A 9 -0.73 -4.98 11.07
CA LEU A 9 0.36 -4.00 11.16
C LEU A 9 -0.01 -3.08 12.31
N PRO A 10 0.70 -3.15 13.46
CA PRO A 10 0.46 -2.24 14.56
C PRO A 10 0.30 -0.79 14.12
N LYS A 11 -0.52 -0.02 14.86
CA LYS A 11 -0.70 1.41 14.60
C LYS A 11 0.63 2.15 14.46
N TYR A 12 1.65 1.76 15.23
CA TYR A 12 3.00 2.33 15.12
C TYR A 12 3.66 2.10 13.76
N ILE A 13 3.37 1.01 13.06
CA ILE A 13 3.84 0.78 11.69
C ILE A 13 3.09 1.70 10.74
N SER A 14 1.78 1.90 10.92
CA SER A 14 1.01 2.83 10.06
C SER A 14 1.53 4.27 10.17
N THR A 15 1.90 4.70 11.39
CA THR A 15 2.48 6.00 11.72
C THR A 15 4.01 5.97 11.78
N PHE A 16 4.64 4.99 11.11
CA PHE A 16 6.10 4.88 11.10
C PHE A 16 6.69 6.08 10.36
N ILE A 17 7.55 6.81 11.06
CA ILE A 17 8.28 7.95 10.53
C ILE A 17 9.45 7.42 9.70
N PHE A 18 9.57 7.87 8.45
CA PHE A 18 10.67 7.47 7.58
C PHE A 18 11.27 8.69 6.87
N LYS A 19 12.45 8.50 6.27
CA LYS A 19 13.18 9.54 5.55
C LYS A 19 13.29 9.24 4.07
N ILE A 20 13.13 10.26 3.23
CA ILE A 20 13.44 10.21 1.79
C ILE A 20 14.18 11.50 1.45
N ASP A 21 15.33 11.37 0.78
CA ASP A 21 16.17 12.50 0.34
C ASP A 21 16.50 13.49 1.47
N GLY A 22 16.82 12.95 2.66
CA GLY A 22 17.16 13.73 3.85
C GLY A 22 15.97 14.38 4.57
N ARG A 23 14.76 14.34 4.01
CA ARG A 23 13.53 14.86 4.65
C ARG A 23 12.81 13.78 5.43
N THR A 24 12.23 14.15 6.57
CA THR A 24 11.50 13.25 7.47
C THR A 24 10.00 13.37 7.25
N TYR A 25 9.29 12.25 7.18
CA TYR A 25 7.86 12.18 6.94
C TYR A 25 7.17 11.34 8.02
N ASP A 26 6.13 11.91 8.64
CA ASP A 26 5.30 11.24 9.65
C ASP A 26 4.74 9.87 9.24
N ASN A 27 4.41 9.70 7.96
CA ASN A 27 3.87 8.47 7.38
C ASN A 27 3.77 8.59 5.85
N VAL A 28 3.32 7.51 5.19
CA VAL A 28 3.21 7.41 3.73
C VAL A 28 2.24 8.44 3.17
N ASN A 29 1.14 8.70 3.87
CA ASN A 29 0.16 9.68 3.46
C ASN A 29 0.73 11.10 3.49
N HIS A 30 1.57 11.43 4.47
CA HIS A 30 2.28 12.72 4.50
C HIS A 30 3.10 12.92 3.22
N PHE A 31 4.02 11.99 2.90
CA PHE A 31 4.83 12.07 1.68
C PHE A 31 3.97 12.17 0.41
N TYR A 32 2.94 11.32 0.31
CA TYR A 32 2.07 11.27 -0.86
C TYR A 32 1.29 12.57 -1.09
N GLN A 33 0.68 13.11 -0.03
CA GLN A 33 -0.11 14.33 -0.10
C GLN A 33 0.76 15.55 -0.37
N LEU A 34 1.96 15.60 0.20
CA LEU A 34 2.95 16.64 -0.08
C LEU A 34 3.30 16.67 -1.57
N ALA A 35 3.75 15.53 -2.11
CA ALA A 35 4.11 15.41 -3.52
C ALA A 35 2.92 15.71 -4.46
N LYS A 36 1.70 15.35 -4.05
CA LYS A 36 0.48 15.69 -4.78
C LYS A 36 0.29 17.20 -4.89
N THR A 37 0.41 17.92 -3.77
CA THR A 37 0.23 19.37 -3.75
C THR A 37 1.35 20.12 -4.47
N GLU A 38 2.60 19.66 -4.33
CA GLU A 38 3.74 20.22 -5.07
C GLU A 38 3.53 20.07 -6.59
N ALA A 39 3.16 18.87 -7.04
CA ALA A 39 3.01 18.58 -8.46
C ALA A 39 1.81 19.30 -9.10
N LEU A 40 0.69 19.41 -8.39
CA LEU A 40 -0.56 19.93 -8.97
C LEU A 40 -0.77 21.43 -8.77
N CYS A 41 -0.14 22.02 -7.75
CA CYS A 41 -0.32 23.43 -7.42
C CYS A 41 0.98 24.24 -7.56
N GLY A 42 2.15 23.60 -7.64
CA GLY A 42 3.45 24.29 -7.56
C GLY A 42 3.72 24.94 -6.19
N VAL A 43 2.84 24.71 -5.22
CA VAL A 43 2.89 25.27 -3.88
C VAL A 43 2.51 24.22 -2.85
N THR A 44 3.14 24.32 -1.68
CA THR A 44 2.87 23.48 -0.52
C THR A 44 2.64 24.36 0.69
N SER A 45 1.72 23.94 1.57
CA SER A 45 1.52 24.59 2.86
C SER A 45 2.69 24.34 3.80
N LEU A 46 3.18 25.36 4.50
CA LEU A 46 4.15 25.21 5.59
C LEU A 46 3.71 24.17 6.62
N LEU A 47 2.39 24.01 6.83
CA LEU A 47 1.82 23.00 7.73
C LEU A 47 2.13 21.55 7.30
N MET A 48 2.44 21.32 6.02
CA MET A 48 2.91 20.04 5.47
C MET A 48 4.44 19.90 5.47
N ILE A 49 5.20 20.93 5.80
CA ILE A 49 6.68 20.89 5.78
C ILE A 49 7.24 20.95 7.20
N GLU A 50 6.61 21.73 8.07
CA GLU A 50 7.02 21.87 9.46
C GLU A 50 6.74 20.56 10.21
N GLY A 51 7.82 19.83 10.52
CA GLY A 51 7.82 18.81 11.55
C GLY A 51 7.49 19.45 12.90
N SER A 52 6.80 18.74 13.78
CA SER A 52 6.42 19.23 15.10
C SER A 52 7.67 19.54 15.95
N GLU A 53 8.21 20.75 15.87
CA GLU A 53 9.28 21.24 16.75
C GLU A 53 8.76 21.74 18.11
N SER A 54 7.49 21.53 18.43
CA SER A 54 6.89 22.00 19.68
C SER A 54 6.27 20.83 20.41
N GLY A 55 6.83 20.50 21.58
CA GLY A 55 6.44 19.40 22.47
C GLY A 55 5.03 19.52 23.08
N ILE A 56 4.02 19.80 22.26
CA ILE A 56 2.61 19.86 22.63
C ILE A 56 1.90 18.72 21.89
N SER A 57 1.22 17.89 22.68
CA SER A 57 0.38 16.73 22.32
C SER A 57 0.16 16.48 20.81
N GLN A 58 0.79 15.42 20.30
CA GLN A 58 0.71 14.92 18.92
C GLN A 58 -0.74 14.61 18.51
N LYS A 59 -1.47 15.60 18.00
CA LYS A 59 -2.65 15.33 17.18
C LYS A 59 -2.13 14.97 15.79
N SER A 60 -2.30 13.71 15.39
CA SER A 60 -1.99 13.23 14.03
C SER A 60 -2.53 14.23 13.00
N LYS A 61 -1.65 14.83 12.18
CA LYS A 61 -2.06 15.78 11.16
C LYS A 61 -2.90 15.07 10.10
N ASP A 62 -4.08 15.62 9.79
CA ASP A 62 -4.93 15.12 8.69
C ASP A 62 -4.45 15.67 7.35
N TYR A 63 -3.42 15.03 6.81
CA TYR A 63 -2.82 15.38 5.52
C TYR A 63 -3.82 15.31 4.35
N ASN A 64 -4.83 14.44 4.42
CA ASN A 64 -5.87 14.36 3.38
C ASN A 64 -6.70 15.63 3.34
N THR A 65 -7.13 16.12 4.50
CA THR A 65 -7.91 17.35 4.60
C THR A 65 -7.09 18.58 4.21
N LEU A 66 -5.82 18.63 4.61
CA LEU A 66 -4.90 19.70 4.17
C LEU A 66 -4.74 19.70 2.65
N ALA A 67 -4.44 18.56 2.02
CA ALA A 67 -4.28 18.47 0.58
C ALA A 67 -5.56 18.84 -0.16
N ARG A 68 -6.71 18.34 0.29
CA ARG A 68 -8.01 18.67 -0.28
C ARG A 68 -8.28 20.18 -0.27
N ASN A 69 -7.93 20.85 0.82
CA ASN A 69 -8.08 22.30 0.93
C ASN A 69 -7.16 23.04 -0.03
N ILE A 70 -5.89 22.64 -0.14
CA ILE A 70 -4.91 23.25 -1.05
C ILE A 70 -5.36 23.09 -2.50
N LEU A 71 -5.75 21.89 -2.91
CA LEU A 71 -6.24 21.60 -4.27
C LEU A 71 -7.48 22.44 -4.60
N ARG A 72 -8.40 22.60 -3.64
CA ARG A 72 -9.61 23.41 -3.79
C ARG A 72 -9.30 24.90 -3.95
N ILE A 73 -8.39 25.45 -3.13
CA ILE A 73 -7.99 26.87 -3.22
C ILE A 73 -7.33 27.16 -4.57
N ASN A 74 -6.49 26.24 -5.05
CA ASN A 74 -5.80 26.34 -6.34
C ASN A 74 -6.68 25.93 -7.54
N LYS A 75 -7.97 25.63 -7.31
CA LYS A 75 -8.94 25.24 -8.36
C LYS A 75 -8.46 24.08 -9.23
N VAL A 76 -7.75 23.12 -8.64
CA VAL A 76 -7.30 21.92 -9.34
C VAL A 76 -8.51 21.07 -9.70
N ASP A 77 -8.66 20.75 -10.99
CA ASP A 77 -9.76 19.91 -11.47
C ASP A 77 -9.65 18.48 -10.91
N ARG A 78 -10.81 17.87 -10.64
CA ARG A 78 -10.88 16.52 -10.08
C ARG A 78 -10.27 15.49 -11.03
N ASN A 79 -10.46 15.63 -12.34
CA ASN A 79 -9.92 14.69 -13.32
C ASN A 79 -8.39 14.78 -13.39
N VAL A 80 -7.82 15.99 -13.26
CA VAL A 80 -6.37 16.18 -13.17
C VAL A 80 -5.81 15.48 -11.93
N ALA A 81 -6.48 15.62 -10.79
CA ALA A 81 -6.08 14.93 -9.56
C ALA A 81 -6.20 13.40 -9.64
N GLU A 82 -7.23 12.88 -10.33
CA GLU A 82 -7.41 11.44 -10.57
C GLU A 82 -6.41 10.88 -11.60
N GLU A 83 -6.08 11.64 -12.63
CA GLU A 83 -5.06 11.26 -13.61
C GLU A 83 -3.68 11.19 -12.95
N TRP A 84 -3.33 12.20 -12.16
CA TRP A 84 -2.10 12.19 -11.36
C TRP A 84 -2.07 10.97 -10.43
N ARG A 85 -3.17 10.65 -9.75
CA ARG A 85 -3.28 9.49 -8.86
C ARG A 85 -2.95 8.17 -9.57
N ARG A 86 -3.31 8.04 -10.85
CA ARG A 86 -3.11 6.81 -11.65
C ARG A 86 -1.74 6.73 -12.34
N THR A 87 -1.02 7.84 -12.39
CA THR A 87 0.27 7.97 -13.08
C THR A 87 1.40 8.36 -12.12
N ALA A 88 1.72 9.65 -11.98
CA ALA A 88 2.81 10.13 -11.13
C ALA A 88 2.60 9.76 -9.64
N GLY A 89 1.35 9.82 -9.16
CA GLY A 89 0.96 9.38 -7.82
C GLY A 89 1.25 7.89 -7.58
N LEU A 90 1.12 7.03 -8.58
CA LEU A 90 1.51 5.62 -8.45
C LEU A 90 3.01 5.48 -8.15
N LYS A 91 3.86 6.27 -8.81
CA LYS A 91 5.31 6.27 -8.57
C LYS A 91 5.65 6.80 -7.17
N VAL A 92 5.04 7.91 -6.76
CA VAL A 92 5.19 8.51 -5.43
C VAL A 92 4.79 7.53 -4.33
N MET A 93 3.65 6.84 -4.49
CA MET A 93 3.20 5.84 -3.52
C MET A 93 4.21 4.69 -3.39
N GLN A 94 4.71 4.16 -4.51
CA GLN A 94 5.70 3.09 -4.50
C GLN A 94 7.02 3.51 -3.85
N GLN A 95 7.48 4.73 -4.11
CA GLN A 95 8.68 5.30 -3.48
C GLN A 95 8.53 5.38 -1.95
N ALA A 96 7.39 5.88 -1.47
CA ALA A 96 7.10 5.97 -0.03
C ALA A 96 7.04 4.60 0.65
N LEU A 97 6.40 3.63 0.00
CA LEU A 97 6.26 2.27 0.53
C LEU A 97 7.60 1.53 0.55
N LEU A 98 8.40 1.67 -0.51
CA LEU A 98 9.76 1.13 -0.56
C LEU A 98 10.60 1.68 0.60
N ALA A 99 10.68 3.01 0.73
CA ALA A 99 11.47 3.66 1.78
C ALA A 99 11.01 3.22 3.19
N LYS A 100 9.69 3.07 3.39
CA LYS A 100 9.14 2.59 4.64
C LYS A 100 9.51 1.13 4.92
N VAL A 101 9.44 0.23 3.93
CA VAL A 101 9.87 -1.17 4.10
C VAL A 101 11.39 -1.27 4.30
N GLU A 102 12.17 -0.36 3.71
CA GLU A 102 13.62 -0.27 3.91
C GLU A 102 14.00 0.16 5.34
N GLN A 103 13.19 1.01 5.97
CA GLN A 103 13.49 1.59 7.29
C GLN A 103 12.77 0.89 8.45
N CYS A 104 11.61 0.26 8.21
CA CYS A 104 10.83 -0.46 9.23
C CYS A 104 11.05 -1.96 9.12
N GLN A 105 11.92 -2.50 9.99
CA GLN A 105 12.22 -3.94 10.03
C GLN A 105 10.99 -4.77 10.36
N GLU A 106 10.11 -4.28 11.23
CA GLU A 106 8.86 -4.96 11.62
C GLU A 106 7.91 -5.12 10.44
N LEU A 107 7.79 -4.08 9.59
CA LEU A 107 6.99 -4.15 8.38
C LEU A 107 7.59 -5.16 7.39
N ARG A 108 8.91 -5.13 7.19
CA ARG A 108 9.59 -6.09 6.30
C ARG A 108 9.38 -7.52 6.77
N LYS A 109 9.56 -7.77 8.07
CA LYS A 109 9.32 -9.08 8.67
C LYS A 109 7.88 -9.54 8.46
N ALA A 110 6.90 -8.67 8.73
CA ALA A 110 5.49 -8.98 8.50
C ALA A 110 5.16 -9.27 7.02
N LEU A 111 5.81 -8.58 6.08
CA LEU A 111 5.67 -8.86 4.64
C LEU A 111 6.23 -10.24 4.30
N LEU A 112 7.43 -10.59 4.77
CA LEU A 112 8.03 -11.89 4.52
C LEU A 112 7.22 -13.05 5.15
N GLU A 113 6.74 -12.88 6.39
CA GLU A 113 5.87 -13.84 7.08
C GLU A 113 4.49 -14.04 6.41
N SER A 114 4.07 -13.08 5.59
CA SER A 114 2.86 -13.25 4.77
C SER A 114 3.01 -14.33 3.71
N ASP A 115 4.25 -14.68 3.35
CA ASP A 115 4.62 -15.74 2.41
C ASP A 115 3.92 -15.65 1.04
N ASP A 116 3.03 -16.58 0.68
CA ASP A 116 2.33 -16.63 -0.60
C ASP A 116 0.92 -16.00 -0.53
N LYS A 117 0.54 -15.44 0.62
CA LYS A 117 -0.81 -14.93 0.87
C LYS A 117 -1.12 -13.72 0.00
N LEU A 118 -2.39 -13.57 -0.37
CA LEU A 118 -2.90 -12.35 -0.98
C LEU A 118 -3.00 -11.25 0.06
N LEU A 119 -2.43 -10.09 -0.26
CA LEU A 119 -2.52 -8.88 0.56
C LEU A 119 -3.63 -7.98 0.00
N VAL A 120 -4.68 -7.73 0.77
CA VAL A 120 -5.84 -6.95 0.32
C VAL A 120 -6.13 -5.77 1.25
N HIS A 121 -5.99 -4.56 0.73
CA HIS A 121 -6.39 -3.33 1.39
C HIS A 121 -7.91 -3.14 1.25
N CYS A 122 -8.63 -3.26 2.38
CA CYS A 122 -10.09 -3.21 2.40
C CYS A 122 -10.58 -1.81 2.77
N PHE A 123 -10.97 -1.01 1.76
CA PHE A 123 -11.57 0.30 1.97
C PHE A 123 -12.64 0.58 0.90
N GLY A 124 -13.86 0.90 1.35
CA GLY A 124 -15.00 1.14 0.46
C GLY A 124 -14.92 2.44 -0.35
N GLY A 125 -14.13 3.42 0.11
CA GLY A 125 -13.99 4.72 -0.54
C GLY A 125 -12.91 4.77 -1.63
N ASP A 126 -12.24 3.65 -1.92
CA ASP A 126 -11.13 3.60 -2.88
C ASP A 126 -11.19 2.29 -3.70
N ASP A 127 -11.44 2.41 -4.99
CA ASP A 127 -11.47 1.28 -5.93
C ASP A 127 -10.16 1.09 -6.73
N PHE A 128 -9.16 1.94 -6.49
CA PHE A 128 -7.87 1.91 -7.16
C PHE A 128 -6.79 1.30 -6.26
N TYR A 129 -6.41 2.00 -5.19
CA TYR A 129 -5.44 1.49 -4.21
C TYR A 129 -6.05 0.44 -3.29
N ALA A 130 -7.37 0.46 -3.08
CA ALA A 130 -8.07 -0.52 -2.24
C ALA A 130 -9.02 -1.42 -3.05
N SER A 131 -9.68 -2.32 -2.33
CA SER A 131 -10.64 -3.27 -2.87
C SER A 131 -12.02 -2.69 -3.19
N GLY A 132 -12.26 -1.40 -2.92
CA GLY A 132 -13.56 -0.74 -3.11
C GLY A 132 -14.67 -1.28 -2.21
N CYS A 133 -14.36 -2.12 -1.22
CA CYS A 133 -15.37 -2.72 -0.34
C CYS A 133 -14.80 -3.08 1.05
N ASN A 134 -15.70 -3.42 1.98
CA ASN A 134 -15.32 -3.81 3.33
C ASN A 134 -14.74 -5.24 3.38
N HIS A 135 -14.22 -5.61 4.56
CA HIS A 135 -13.59 -6.91 4.78
C HIS A 135 -14.56 -8.09 4.58
N LYS A 136 -15.84 -7.96 4.99
CA LYS A 136 -16.83 -9.04 4.88
C LYS A 136 -17.07 -9.39 3.41
N TYR A 137 -17.22 -8.36 2.57
CA TYR A 137 -17.37 -8.55 1.13
C TYR A 137 -16.16 -9.27 0.51
N ILE A 138 -14.94 -8.91 0.90
CA ILE A 138 -13.73 -9.57 0.39
C ILE A 138 -13.63 -11.02 0.87
N GLN A 139 -14.13 -11.36 2.06
CA GLN A 139 -14.23 -12.76 2.52
C GLN A 139 -15.17 -13.59 1.64
N ASP A 140 -16.32 -13.01 1.26
CA ASP A 140 -17.29 -13.68 0.39
C ASP A 140 -16.73 -13.83 -1.03
N TRP A 141 -16.13 -12.76 -1.57
CA TRP A 141 -15.43 -12.78 -2.85
C TRP A 141 -14.36 -13.86 -2.88
N ALA A 142 -13.49 -13.91 -1.88
CA ALA A 142 -12.43 -14.91 -1.81
C ALA A 142 -12.94 -16.36 -1.73
N ARG A 143 -13.99 -16.60 -0.93
CA ARG A 143 -14.64 -17.92 -0.85
C ARG A 143 -15.19 -18.33 -2.20
N SER A 144 -15.81 -17.41 -2.93
CA SER A 144 -16.29 -17.63 -4.29
C SER A 144 -15.15 -17.93 -5.26
N MET A 145 -14.06 -17.15 -5.26
CA MET A 145 -12.91 -17.38 -6.14
C MET A 145 -12.28 -18.76 -5.91
N LYS A 146 -12.19 -19.17 -4.65
CA LYS A 146 -11.70 -20.50 -4.26
C LYS A 146 -12.65 -21.62 -4.70
N ALA A 147 -13.95 -21.48 -4.45
CA ALA A 147 -14.95 -22.47 -4.84
C ALA A 147 -14.96 -22.69 -6.35
N ASN A 148 -14.78 -21.62 -7.11
CA ASN A 148 -14.73 -21.63 -8.57
C ASN A 148 -13.33 -21.94 -9.15
N LYS A 149 -12.33 -22.23 -8.29
CA LYS A 149 -10.94 -22.53 -8.69
C LYS A 149 -10.33 -21.47 -9.62
N VAL A 150 -10.69 -20.20 -9.43
CA VAL A 150 -10.23 -19.10 -10.29
C VAL A 150 -8.74 -18.89 -10.09
N GLN A 151 -7.96 -18.81 -11.17
CA GLN A 151 -6.55 -18.45 -11.07
C GLN A 151 -6.38 -16.94 -11.24
N LEU A 152 -5.79 -16.28 -10.24
CA LEU A 152 -5.43 -14.87 -10.32
C LEU A 152 -4.04 -14.72 -10.92
N LYS A 153 -3.92 -13.87 -11.94
CA LYS A 153 -2.63 -13.45 -12.49
C LYS A 153 -2.31 -12.07 -11.91
N ILE A 154 -1.30 -12.00 -11.06
CA ILE A 154 -0.88 -10.76 -10.40
C ILE A 154 0.52 -10.41 -10.93
N PRO A 155 0.75 -9.16 -11.37
CA PRO A 155 2.08 -8.74 -11.79
C PRO A 155 3.01 -8.63 -10.57
N MET A 156 4.08 -9.41 -10.56
CA MET A 156 5.00 -9.51 -9.40
C MET A 156 6.29 -8.70 -9.55
N GLU A 157 6.52 -8.07 -10.70
CA GLU A 157 7.70 -7.24 -10.95
C GLU A 157 7.53 -5.83 -10.39
N PHE A 158 8.47 -5.40 -9.55
CA PHE A 158 8.55 -4.05 -9.02
C PHE A 158 9.51 -3.19 -9.89
N PRO A 159 9.18 -1.92 -10.21
CA PRO A 159 7.95 -1.20 -9.84
C PRO A 159 6.76 -1.52 -10.75
N LEU A 160 5.56 -1.41 -10.20
CA LEU A 160 4.30 -1.48 -10.93
C LEU A 160 4.12 -0.25 -11.84
N THR A 161 3.96 -0.50 -13.15
CA THR A 161 3.65 0.56 -14.12
C THR A 161 2.13 0.79 -14.27
N SER A 162 1.75 1.93 -14.83
CA SER A 162 0.33 2.25 -15.10
C SER A 162 -0.33 1.24 -16.04
N GLU A 163 0.42 0.68 -17.00
CA GLU A 163 -0.04 -0.37 -17.91
C GLU A 163 -0.27 -1.69 -17.16
N MET A 164 0.66 -2.07 -16.26
CA MET A 164 0.53 -3.28 -15.44
C MET A 164 -0.69 -3.21 -14.53
N VAL A 165 -1.04 -2.01 -14.01
CA VAL A 165 -2.25 -1.81 -13.19
C VAL A 165 -3.52 -2.25 -13.94
N LEU A 166 -3.58 -2.05 -15.26
CA LEU A 166 -4.75 -2.44 -16.05
C LEU A 166 -4.93 -3.96 -16.07
N SER A 167 -3.83 -4.72 -15.98
CA SER A 167 -3.85 -6.19 -15.92
C SER A 167 -4.20 -6.76 -14.54
N ILE A 168 -4.18 -5.94 -13.48
CA ILE A 168 -4.52 -6.39 -12.13
C ILE A 168 -6.01 -6.77 -12.08
N PRO A 169 -6.36 -8.01 -11.67
CA PRO A 169 -7.75 -8.42 -11.50
C PRO A 169 -8.43 -7.62 -10.38
N LYS A 170 -9.75 -7.52 -10.42
CA LYS A 170 -10.48 -6.91 -9.31
C LYS A 170 -10.48 -7.81 -8.08
N PHE A 171 -10.16 -7.23 -6.94
CA PHE A 171 -10.30 -7.81 -5.61
C PHE A 171 -11.60 -7.25 -5.02
N GLY A 172 -12.71 -7.98 -5.20
CA GLY A 172 -14.03 -7.43 -4.91
C GLY A 172 -14.45 -6.39 -5.95
N LEU A 173 -14.52 -5.11 -5.56
CA LEU A 173 -15.00 -4.03 -6.43
C LEU A 173 -13.87 -3.20 -7.05
N GLY A 174 -12.70 -3.18 -6.42
CA GLY A 174 -11.52 -2.38 -6.78
C GLY A 174 -10.30 -3.22 -7.16
N ARG A 175 -9.22 -2.55 -7.57
CA ARG A 175 -7.99 -3.19 -8.07
C ARG A 175 -6.99 -3.54 -6.97
N ASN A 176 -7.12 -2.99 -5.77
CA ASN A 176 -6.22 -3.29 -4.65
C ASN A 176 -4.72 -3.06 -5.01
N VAL A 177 -4.43 -1.96 -5.73
CA VAL A 177 -3.07 -1.64 -6.18
C VAL A 177 -2.09 -1.57 -5.02
N LEU A 178 -2.51 -1.08 -3.85
CA LEU A 178 -1.64 -1.02 -2.66
C LEU A 178 -1.22 -2.42 -2.19
N GLY A 179 -2.16 -3.37 -2.17
CA GLY A 179 -1.87 -4.76 -1.82
C GLY A 179 -0.91 -5.40 -2.82
N VAL A 180 -1.07 -5.12 -4.12
CA VAL A 180 -0.14 -5.60 -5.16
C VAL A 180 1.26 -5.04 -4.98
N ILE A 181 1.40 -3.73 -4.71
CA ILE A 181 2.73 -3.13 -4.44
C ILE A 181 3.42 -3.83 -3.26
N TYR A 182 2.70 -4.09 -2.16
CA TYR A 182 3.28 -4.83 -1.03
C TYR A 182 3.68 -6.27 -1.39
N MET A 183 2.91 -6.96 -2.23
CA MET A 183 3.25 -8.29 -2.72
C MET A 183 4.51 -8.25 -3.60
N GLN A 184 4.66 -7.25 -4.46
CA GLN A 184 5.89 -7.05 -5.26
C GLN A 184 7.11 -6.74 -4.39
N LEU A 185 6.95 -5.85 -3.39
CA LEU A 185 8.00 -5.55 -2.42
C LEU A 185 8.41 -6.81 -1.66
N ARG A 186 7.46 -7.63 -1.22
CA ARG A 186 7.74 -8.92 -0.57
C ARG A 186 8.62 -9.81 -1.45
N GLU A 187 8.26 -10.05 -2.71
CA GLU A 187 9.06 -10.91 -3.60
C GLU A 187 10.46 -10.33 -3.85
N MET A 188 10.57 -9.01 -4.03
CA MET A 188 11.86 -8.34 -4.15
C MET A 188 12.75 -8.59 -2.92
N TYR A 189 12.20 -8.56 -1.70
CA TYR A 189 12.96 -8.87 -0.48
C TYR A 189 13.27 -10.36 -0.32
N LYS A 190 12.34 -11.26 -0.68
CA LYS A 190 12.62 -12.70 -0.70
C LYS A 190 13.84 -13.01 -1.58
N LEU A 191 13.89 -12.42 -2.78
CA LEU A 191 15.01 -12.58 -3.71
C LEU A 191 16.34 -12.02 -3.16
N ARG A 192 16.29 -10.88 -2.47
CA ARG A 192 17.47 -10.27 -1.83
C ARG A 192 18.02 -11.15 -0.71
N ASP A 193 17.15 -11.71 0.14
CA ASP A 193 17.53 -12.59 1.23
C ASP A 193 18.11 -13.92 0.70
N SER A 194 17.53 -14.48 -0.36
CA SER A 194 18.09 -15.66 -1.04
C SER A 194 19.41 -15.38 -1.74
N SER A 195 19.60 -14.19 -2.32
CA SER A 195 20.86 -13.80 -2.99
C SER A 195 22.01 -13.49 -2.03
N SER A 196 21.68 -13.18 -0.77
CA SER A 196 22.66 -13.03 0.31
C SER A 196 23.12 -14.38 0.89
N SER A 197 22.42 -15.46 0.55
CA SER A 197 22.77 -16.84 0.91
C SER A 197 23.35 -17.64 -0.26
N ASP A 198 23.01 -17.32 -1.51
CA ASP A 198 23.61 -17.93 -2.70
C ASP A 198 23.67 -16.96 -3.90
N GLY A 199 24.87 -16.71 -4.42
CA GLY A 199 25.06 -15.88 -5.60
C GLY A 199 24.62 -16.59 -6.88
N PHE A 200 23.47 -16.18 -7.46
CA PHE A 200 23.17 -16.40 -8.87
C PHE A 200 22.09 -15.44 -9.40
N VAL A 201 22.35 -14.83 -10.56
CA VAL A 201 21.43 -13.94 -11.30
C VAL A 201 20.71 -14.76 -12.36
N ILE A 202 19.37 -14.69 -12.45
CA ILE A 202 18.64 -14.74 -13.73
C ILE A 202 17.38 -13.86 -13.64
N GLY A 203 17.27 -12.91 -14.58
CA GLY A 203 16.01 -12.22 -14.88
C GLY A 203 15.05 -13.11 -15.66
N GLY A 204 13.77 -13.06 -15.28
CA GLY A 204 12.71 -13.77 -15.98
C GLY A 204 11.35 -13.35 -15.42
N GLY A 205 10.59 -12.58 -16.20
CA GLY A 205 9.25 -12.10 -15.85
C GLY A 205 8.36 -13.27 -15.44
N SER A 206 8.12 -13.39 -14.14
CA SER A 206 7.39 -14.51 -13.56
C SER A 206 5.97 -14.07 -13.21
N VAL A 207 4.99 -14.51 -14.00
CA VAL A 207 3.58 -14.42 -13.61
C VAL A 207 3.33 -15.52 -12.59
N GLN A 208 3.21 -15.16 -11.32
CA GLN A 208 3.01 -16.11 -10.23
C GLN A 208 1.53 -16.49 -10.15
N VAL A 209 1.23 -17.78 -10.17
CA VAL A 209 -0.12 -18.32 -9.96
C VAL A 209 -0.28 -18.54 -8.46
N ILE A 210 -1.00 -17.65 -7.78
CA ILE A 210 -1.12 -17.66 -6.31
C ILE A 210 -2.29 -18.54 -5.86
N SER A 211 -2.03 -19.45 -4.92
CA SER A 211 -3.04 -20.28 -4.23
C SER A 211 -3.66 -19.51 -3.05
N PHE A 212 -4.96 -19.63 -2.83
CA PHE A 212 -5.70 -18.72 -1.95
C PHE A 212 -5.53 -18.98 -0.45
N LEU A 213 -4.78 -18.10 0.22
CA LEU A 213 -4.91 -17.72 1.63
C LEU A 213 -5.02 -16.18 1.72
N LEU A 214 -5.98 -15.64 2.50
CA LEU A 214 -6.12 -14.19 2.69
C LEU A 214 -5.75 -13.75 4.10
N CYS A 215 -4.87 -12.75 4.16
CA CYS A 215 -4.71 -11.88 5.33
C CYS A 215 -5.49 -10.58 5.09
N PHE A 216 -6.48 -10.34 5.94
CA PHE A 216 -7.32 -9.16 5.95
C PHE A 216 -6.70 -7.97 6.66
N PHE A 217 -7.24 -6.83 6.31
CA PHE A 217 -6.51 -5.63 6.51
C PHE A 217 -7.52 -4.42 6.37
N ARG A 218 -8.32 -4.14 7.43
CA ARG A 218 -9.31 -3.08 7.80
C ARG A 218 -8.80 -1.59 7.98
N GLU A 219 -8.16 -1.01 6.96
CA GLU A 219 -7.02 -0.03 6.94
C GLU A 219 -5.66 -0.72 6.90
N LEU A 220 -5.70 -1.97 6.51
CA LEU A 220 -4.77 -2.95 6.99
C LEU A 220 -4.98 -3.35 8.50
N MET A 221 -6.23 -3.60 8.99
CA MET A 221 -6.58 -4.50 10.15
C MET A 221 -7.09 -5.96 9.91
N ILE A 222 -6.73 -6.82 10.86
CA ILE A 222 -7.54 -7.95 11.32
C ILE A 222 -7.68 -7.92 12.86
N TYR A 223 -8.80 -8.43 13.36
CA TYR A 223 -9.07 -8.80 14.76
C TYR A 223 -8.34 -10.06 15.25
N LYS A 224 -7.88 -10.03 16.51
CA LYS A 224 -7.60 -11.23 17.33
C LYS A 224 -8.57 -11.18 18.52
N GLU A 225 -9.43 -12.19 18.67
CA GLU A 225 -10.33 -12.31 19.82
C GLU A 225 -9.57 -12.65 21.10
N PHE A 226 -10.02 -12.04 22.19
CA PHE A 226 -9.87 -12.52 23.55
C PHE A 226 -10.89 -13.65 23.78
N LEU A 227 -10.41 -14.84 24.10
CA LEU A 227 -11.04 -15.81 25.01
C LEU A 227 -9.89 -16.22 25.95
N SER A 228 -9.94 -16.02 27.27
CA SER A 228 -10.95 -16.52 28.22
C SER A 228 -12.38 -16.09 28.02
#